data_AF-A0A6P2E021-F1
#
_entry.id   AF-A0A6P2E021-F1
#
_cell.length_a   1.000
_cell.length_b   1.000
_cell.length_c   1.000
_cell.angle_alpha   90.00
_cell.angle_beta   90.00
_cell.angle_gamma   90.00
#
_symmetry.space_group_name_H-M   'P 1'
#
loop_
_entity.id
_entity.type
_entity.pdbx_description
1 polymer ?
#
loop_
_entity_poly.entity_id
_entity_poly.type
_entity_poly.pdbx_seq_one_letter_code
_entity_poly.pdbx_strand_id
1 'polypeptide(L)' 'MKAIYGLAVIPFIGFLSGGAILSKVDPLFLGLPFLMVWNIAWMFISSGILAVIYWFDSHAEDAQP' A
#
# COMPACT_ATOMS: atom_id res chain seq x y z
N MET A 1 -12.12 9.55 -14.40
CA MET A 1 -10.77 9.67 -13.81
C MET A 1 -10.78 10.22 -12.37
N LYS A 2 -11.40 9.57 -11.38
CA LYS A 2 -11.42 10.10 -9.97
C LYS A 2 -11.22 9.05 -8.87
N ALA A 3 -11.71 7.82 -9.05
CA ALA A 3 -11.59 6.78 -8.03
C ALA A 3 -10.15 6.28 -7.82
N ILE A 4 -9.35 6.26 -8.88
CA ILE A 4 -7.95 5.78 -8.87
C ILE A 4 -7.04 6.65 -7.98
N TYR A 5 -7.24 7.97 -7.94
CA TYR A 5 -6.49 8.85 -7.05
C TYR A 5 -6.77 8.57 -5.56
N GLY A 6 -7.93 7.98 -5.23
CA GLY A 6 -8.23 7.53 -3.87
C GLY A 6 -7.36 6.34 -3.42
N LEU A 7 -6.96 5.46 -4.33
CA LEU A 7 -6.07 4.34 -4.02
C LEU A 7 -4.65 4.80 -3.65
N ALA A 8 -4.20 5.96 -4.15
CA ALA A 8 -2.88 6.52 -3.82
C ALA A 8 -2.78 7.00 -2.37
N VAL A 9 -3.90 7.23 -1.68
CA VAL A 9 -3.91 7.62 -0.25
C VAL A 9 -3.68 6.42 0.66
N ILE A 10 -4.03 5.21 0.21
CA ILE A 10 -3.88 3.95 0.96
C ILE A 10 -2.42 3.70 1.41
N PRO A 11 -1.40 3.77 0.53
CA PRO A 11 -0.01 3.58 0.96
C PRO A 11 0.46 4.65 1.95
N PHE A 12 -0.11 5.85 1.92
CA PHE A 12 0.25 6.94 2.85
C PHE A 12 -0.24 6.67 4.28
N ILE A 13 -1.50 6.25 4.42
CA ILE A 13 -2.07 5.82 5.71
C ILE A 13 -1.33 4.58 6.24
N GLY A 14 -0.92 3.72 5.32
CA GLY A 14 -0.14 2.54 5.61
C GLY A 14 1.24 2.77 6.20
N PHE A 15 1.96 3.69 5.60
CA PHE A 15 3.27 4.09 6.09
C PHE A 15 3.18 4.70 7.50
N LEU A 16 2.14 5.51 7.77
CA LEU A 16 1.92 6.14 9.07
C LEU A 16 1.44 5.18 10.17
N SER A 17 0.72 4.12 9.81
CA SER A 17 0.19 3.14 10.77
C SER A 17 1.26 2.21 11.36
N GLY A 18 2.45 2.12 10.75
CA GLY A 18 3.56 1.31 11.26
C GLY A 18 3.98 1.68 12.69
N GLY A 19 4.06 2.97 13.02
CA GLY A 19 4.42 3.43 14.37
C GLY A 19 3.29 3.26 15.40
N ALA A 20 2.03 3.43 14.98
CA ALA A 20 0.87 3.25 15.85
C ALA A 20 0.68 1.78 16.25
N ILE A 21 0.94 0.85 15.33
CA ILE A 21 0.87 -0.59 15.60
C ILE A 21 2.09 -1.02 16.43
N LEU A 22 3.28 -0.49 16.14
CA LEU A 22 4.50 -0.73 16.91
C LEU A 22 4.34 -0.39 18.41
N SER A 23 3.52 0.61 18.73
CA SER A 23 3.22 1.02 20.11
C SER A 23 2.32 0.04 20.87
N LYS A 24 1.65 -0.89 20.16
CA LYS A 24 0.75 -1.90 20.75
C LYS A 24 1.34 -3.32 20.74
N VAL A 25 2.37 -3.58 19.94
CA VAL A 25 3.13 -4.85 19.98
C VAL A 25 4.37 -4.69 20.85
N ASP A 26 4.70 -5.75 21.59
CA ASP A 26 5.81 -5.78 22.53
C ASP A 26 7.14 -5.43 21.82
N PRO A 27 7.82 -4.32 22.19
CA PRO A 27 9.00 -3.83 21.49
C PRO A 27 10.17 -4.82 21.49
N LEU A 28 10.23 -5.67 22.52
CA LEU A 28 11.37 -6.53 22.79
C LEU A 28 11.46 -7.76 21.89
N PHE A 29 10.33 -8.26 21.38
CA PHE A 29 10.30 -9.49 20.57
C PHE A 29 10.08 -9.23 19.09
N LEU A 30 9.46 -8.10 18.72
CA LEU A 30 9.05 -7.85 17.35
C LEU A 30 9.44 -6.49 16.78
N GLY A 31 10.02 -5.56 17.54
CA GLY A 31 10.18 -4.17 17.06
C GLY A 31 10.93 -4.02 15.71
N LEU A 32 12.11 -4.61 15.59
CA LEU A 32 12.92 -4.64 14.35
C LEU A 32 12.33 -5.54 13.24
N PRO A 33 12.02 -6.83 13.48
CA PRO A 33 11.49 -7.70 12.44
C PRO A 33 10.06 -7.32 12.00
N PHE A 34 9.24 -6.73 12.88
CA PHE A 34 7.91 -6.22 12.55
C PHE A 34 7.99 -5.09 11.54
N LEU A 35 8.88 -4.11 11.74
CA LEU A 35 9.03 -3.02 10.77
C LEU A 35 9.49 -3.53 9.40
N MET A 36 10.34 -4.56 9.35
CA MET A 36 10.74 -5.18 8.08
C MET A 36 9.55 -5.86 7.38
N VAL A 37 8.79 -6.70 8.10
CA VAL A 37 7.58 -7.34 7.55
C VAL A 37 6.54 -6.31 7.13
N TRP A 38 6.37 -5.26 7.94
CA TRP A 38 5.47 -4.14 7.66
C TRP A 38 5.86 -3.41 6.38
N ASN A 39 7.15 -3.11 6.21
CA ASN A 39 7.66 -2.44 5.01
C ASN A 39 7.48 -3.32 3.77
N ILE A 40 7.77 -4.62 3.87
CA ILE A 40 7.56 -5.60 2.79
C ILE A 40 6.07 -5.71 2.43
N ALA A 41 5.18 -5.80 3.42
CA ALA A 41 3.74 -5.82 3.19
C ALA A 41 3.28 -4.56 2.43
N TRP A 42 3.78 -3.38 2.83
CA TRP A 42 3.50 -2.13 2.12
C TRP A 42 4.07 -2.09 0.71
N MET A 43 5.26 -2.64 0.48
CA MET A 43 5.86 -2.76 -0.85
C MET A 43 4.98 -3.59 -1.80
N PHE A 44 4.44 -4.72 -1.31
CA PHE A 44 3.51 -5.53 -2.08
C PHE A 44 2.17 -4.83 -2.32
N ILE A 45 1.64 -4.14 -1.30
CA ILE A 45 0.39 -3.38 -1.44
C ILE A 45 0.54 -2.25 -2.46
N SER A 46 1.64 -1.49 -2.43
CA SER A 46 1.87 -0.41 -3.41
C SER A 46 2.03 -0.93 -4.83
N SER A 47 2.75 -2.05 -4.99
CA SER A 47 2.91 -2.72 -6.29
C SER A 47 1.55 -3.23 -6.80
N GLY A 48 0.76 -3.87 -5.94
CA GLY A 48 -0.59 -4.33 -6.27
C GLY A 48 -1.53 -3.19 -6.65
N ILE A 49 -1.46 -2.05 -5.96
CA ILE A 49 -2.25 -0.85 -6.29
C ILE A 49 -1.88 -0.35 -7.69
N LEU A 50 -0.59 -0.22 -8.01
CA LEU A 50 -0.13 0.17 -9.35
C LEU A 50 -0.58 -0.82 -10.43
N ALA A 51 -0.50 -2.12 -10.15
CA ALA A 51 -0.96 -3.16 -11.07
C ALA A 51 -2.47 -3.11 -11.31
N VAL A 52 -3.27 -2.90 -10.25
CA VAL A 52 -4.72 -2.70 -10.37
C VAL A 52 -5.04 -1.44 -11.16
N ILE A 53 -4.34 -0.34 -10.89
CA ILE A 53 -4.51 0.90 -11.65
C ILE A 53 -4.20 0.67 -13.12
N TYR A 54 -3.06 0.05 -13.44
CA TYR A 54 -2.65 -0.25 -14.81
C TYR A 54 -3.65 -1.16 -15.53
N TRP A 55 -4.17 -2.19 -14.85
CA TRP A 55 -5.18 -3.07 -15.43
C TRP A 55 -6.50 -2.36 -15.73
N PHE A 56 -6.94 -1.45 -14.86
CA PHE A 56 -8.14 -0.64 -15.11
C PHE A 56 -7.90 0.45 -16.17
N ASP A 57 -6.70 1.01 -16.25
CA ASP A 57 -6.33 2.03 -17.23
C ASP A 57 -6.14 1.42 -18.63
N SER A 58 -5.54 0.24 -18.74
CA SER A 58 -5.42 -0.47 -20.03
C SER A 58 -6.80 -0.80 -20.63
N HIS A 59 -7.77 -1.20 -19.79
CA HIS A 59 -9.16 -1.40 -20.24
C HIS A 59 -9.86 -0.10 -20.66
N ALA A 60 -9.35 1.06 -20.23
CA ALA A 60 -9.86 2.36 -20.65
C ALA A 60 -9.21 2.83 -21.97
N GLU A 61 -7.93 2.53 -22.21
CA GLU A 61 -7.25 2.78 -23.50
C GLU A 61 -7.77 1.88 -24.63
N ASP A 62 -8.15 0.63 -24.33
CA ASP A 62 -8.78 -0.29 -25.30
C ASP A 62 -10.16 0.22 -25.81
N ALA A 63 -10.73 1.23 -25.15
CA ALA A 63 -12.01 1.84 -25.48
C ALA A 63 -11.88 3.19 -26.24
N GLN A 64 -10.67 3.63 -26.60
CA GLN A 64 -10.48 4.86 -27.37
C GLN A 64 -10.15 4.55 -28.85
N PRO A 65 -11.06 4.87 -29.80
CA PRO A 65 -10.93 4.56 -31.23
C PRO A 65 -9.91 5.43 -31.98
#